data_AF-A0A5K7Y4F0-F1
#
_entry.id   AF-A0A5K7Y4F0-F1
#
_cell.length_a   1.000
_cell.length_b   1.000
_cell.length_c   1.000
_cell.angle_alpha   90.00
_cell.angle_beta   90.00
_cell.angle_gamma   90.00
#
_symmetry.space_group_name_H-M   'P 1'
#
loop_
_entity.id
_entity.type
_entity.pdbx_description
1 polymer ?
#
loop_
_entity_poly.entity_id
_entity_poly.type
_entity_poly.pdbx_seq_one_letter_code
_entity_poly.pdbx_strand_id
1 'polypeptide(L)'
;MTVFGAPFDHEQAIARAHALFAVMESHLDQRQYLVEERLTLADIAGYSYIAHAPEGGVSLSPYPAIRGWLARIEAEPGFVGMATSPVLA
;
A
#
# COMPACT_ATOMS: atom_id res chain seq x y z
N MET A 1 -16.68 -8.07 -1.53
CA MET A 1 -16.40 -7.78 -2.95
C MET A 1 -15.24 -8.55 -3.53
N THR A 2 -14.09 -8.69 -2.86
CA THR A 2 -13.05 -9.68 -3.21
C THR A 2 -12.76 -10.64 -2.04
N VAL A 3 -12.12 -10.17 -0.96
CA VAL A 3 -11.79 -11.03 0.21
C VAL A 3 -12.98 -11.26 1.16
N PHE A 4 -13.75 -10.22 1.49
CA PHE A 4 -14.76 -10.27 2.58
C PHE A 4 -16.23 -10.30 2.13
N GLY A 5 -16.53 -10.39 0.82
CA GLY A 5 -17.93 -10.47 0.36
C GLY A 5 -18.82 -9.24 0.63
N ALA A 6 -18.29 -8.14 1.19
CA ALA A 6 -19.08 -6.96 1.56
C ALA A 6 -19.74 -6.22 0.36
N PRO A 7 -20.96 -5.64 0.55
CA PRO A 7 -21.77 -5.02 -0.50
C PRO A 7 -21.45 -3.51 -0.68
N PHE A 8 -20.18 -3.19 -0.93
CA PHE A 8 -19.75 -1.82 -1.19
C PHE A 8 -19.65 -1.53 -2.70
N ASP A 9 -19.35 -0.30 -3.09
CA ASP A 9 -19.07 0.08 -4.47
C ASP A 9 -17.58 -0.15 -4.80
N HIS A 10 -17.30 -1.18 -5.60
CA HIS A 10 -15.91 -1.59 -5.91
C HIS A 10 -15.19 -0.54 -6.73
N GLU A 11 -15.87 -0.06 -7.77
CA GLU A 11 -15.27 0.79 -8.79
C GLU A 11 -14.89 2.13 -8.17
N GLN A 12 -15.78 2.67 -7.32
CA GLN A 12 -15.47 3.87 -6.56
C GLN A 12 -14.31 3.65 -5.58
N ALA A 13 -14.22 2.48 -4.94
CA ALA A 13 -13.11 2.17 -4.04
C ALA A 13 -11.76 2.10 -4.81
N ILE A 14 -11.74 1.44 -5.98
CA ILE A 14 -10.57 1.38 -6.86
C ILE A 14 -10.16 2.78 -7.31
N ALA A 15 -11.12 3.61 -7.77
CA ALA A 15 -10.83 4.97 -8.21
C ALA A 15 -10.24 5.84 -7.08
N ARG A 16 -10.77 5.71 -5.85
CA ARG A 16 -10.22 6.41 -4.67
C ARG A 16 -8.83 5.93 -4.31
N ALA A 17 -8.55 4.63 -4.42
CA ALA A 17 -7.23 4.08 -4.17
C ALA A 17 -6.19 4.65 -5.16
N HIS A 18 -6.52 4.69 -6.45
CA HIS A 18 -5.63 5.29 -7.46
C HIS A 18 -5.41 6.80 -7.25
N ALA A 19 -6.42 7.54 -6.81
CA ALA A 19 -6.27 8.95 -6.45
C ALA A 19 -5.32 9.15 -5.26
N LEU A 20 -5.42 8.30 -4.21
CA LEU A 20 -4.48 8.30 -3.10
C LEU A 20 -3.06 7.95 -3.57
N PHE A 21 -2.90 6.93 -4.41
CA PHE A 21 -1.60 6.49 -4.89
C PHE A 21 -0.92 7.55 -5.75
N ALA A 22 -1.67 8.33 -6.53
CA ALA A 22 -1.10 9.47 -7.26
C ALA A 22 -0.47 10.51 -6.30
N VAL A 23 -1.13 10.81 -5.18
CA VAL A 23 -0.59 11.73 -4.16
C VAL A 23 0.63 11.13 -3.48
N MET A 24 0.55 9.87 -3.07
CA MET A 24 1.64 9.19 -2.37
C MET A 24 2.87 8.99 -3.25
N GLU A 25 2.68 8.61 -4.52
CA GLU A 25 3.76 8.45 -5.49
C GLU A 25 4.52 9.77 -5.67
N SER A 26 3.81 10.88 -5.85
CA SER A 26 4.43 12.20 -5.95
C SER A 26 5.14 12.62 -4.66
N HIS A 27 4.59 12.26 -3.49
CA HIS A 27 5.21 12.59 -2.20
C HIS A 27 6.49 11.79 -1.95
N LEU A 28 6.50 10.51 -2.37
CA LEU A 28 7.61 9.58 -2.19
C LEU A 28 8.68 9.67 -3.28
N ASP A 29 8.45 10.41 -4.37
CA ASP A 29 9.42 10.56 -5.47
C ASP A 29 10.80 11.03 -4.98
N GLN A 30 10.83 11.93 -4.00
CA GLN A 30 12.07 12.48 -3.41
C GLN A 30 12.22 12.12 -1.92
N ARG A 31 11.45 11.15 -1.41
CA ARG A 31 11.42 10.80 0.02
C ARG A 31 11.53 9.30 0.24
N GLN A 32 12.28 8.93 1.26
CA GLN A 32 12.40 7.53 1.65
C GLN A 32 11.21 7.04 2.48
N TYR A 33 10.66 7.91 3.33
CA TYR A 33 9.55 7.63 4.25
C TYR A 33 8.49 8.73 4.15
N LEU A 34 7.29 8.47 4.69
CA LEU A 34 6.17 9.40 4.63
C LEU A 34 6.43 10.69 5.41
N VAL A 35 7.19 10.60 6.50
CA VAL A 35 7.50 11.72 7.39
C VAL A 35 8.97 11.66 7.77
N GLU A 36 9.65 12.82 7.75
CA GLU A 36 11.08 12.94 8.05
C GLU A 36 11.97 12.02 7.18
N GLU A 37 13.19 11.73 7.64
CA GLU A 37 14.17 10.86 6.96
C GLU A 37 14.32 9.50 7.67
N ARG A 38 13.29 9.05 8.40
CA ARG A 38 13.28 7.74 9.08
C ARG A 38 11.91 7.09 9.06
N LEU A 39 11.84 5.78 9.31
CA LEU A 39 10.59 5.07 9.53
C LEU A 39 9.83 5.66 10.73
N THR A 40 8.53 5.90 10.56
CA THR A 40 7.64 6.38 11.61
C THR A 40 6.34 5.58 11.68
N LEU A 41 5.49 5.90 12.66
CA LEU A 41 4.13 5.34 12.73
C LEU A 41 3.30 5.62 11.48
N ALA A 42 3.55 6.73 10.77
CA ALA A 42 2.85 7.04 9.52
C ALA A 42 3.09 5.95 8.47
N ASP A 43 4.34 5.48 8.35
CA ASP A 43 4.73 4.44 7.42
C ASP A 43 4.06 3.10 7.76
N ILE A 44 4.10 2.71 9.04
CA ILE A 44 3.49 1.47 9.53
C ILE A 44 1.97 1.47 9.30
N ALA A 45 1.31 2.61 9.58
CA ALA A 45 -0.14 2.76 9.41
C ALA A 45 -0.56 2.67 7.93
N GLY A 46 0.25 3.21 7.02
CA GLY A 46 -0.01 3.11 5.58
C GLY A 46 0.33 1.73 5.00
N TYR A 47 1.41 1.12 5.47
CA TYR A 47 2.00 -0.09 4.87
C TYR A 47 1.00 -1.24 4.75
N SER A 48 0.32 -1.59 5.83
CA SER A 48 -0.49 -2.82 5.92
C SER A 48 -1.55 -2.90 4.82
N TYR A 49 -2.30 -1.82 4.58
CA TYR A 49 -3.34 -1.77 3.57
C TYR A 49 -2.81 -1.57 2.15
N ILE A 50 -1.73 -0.80 1.99
CA ILE A 50 -1.19 -0.50 0.66
C ILE A 50 -0.48 -1.72 0.08
N ALA A 51 0.29 -2.45 0.90
CA ALA A 51 0.93 -3.70 0.49
C ALA A 51 -0.07 -4.74 -0.04
N HIS A 52 -1.29 -4.75 0.51
CA HIS A 52 -2.36 -5.69 0.15
C HIS A 52 -3.41 -5.10 -0.80
N ALA A 53 -3.18 -3.89 -1.32
CA ALA A 53 -4.07 -3.28 -2.31
C ALA A 53 -4.38 -4.17 -3.54
N PRO A 54 -3.45 -5.04 -4.02
CA PRO A 54 -3.76 -6.01 -5.08
C PRO A 54 -4.89 -7.00 -4.73
N GLU A 55 -5.06 -7.37 -3.46
CA GLU A 55 -6.20 -8.20 -3.01
C GLU A 55 -7.55 -7.47 -3.16
N GLY A 56 -7.52 -6.14 -3.26
CA GLY A 56 -8.65 -5.30 -3.60
C GLY A 56 -8.81 -5.00 -5.09
N GLY A 57 -8.00 -5.62 -5.97
CA GLY A 57 -8.01 -5.35 -7.41
C GLY A 57 -7.24 -4.09 -7.83
N VAL A 58 -6.45 -3.48 -6.92
CA VAL A 58 -5.70 -2.26 -7.21
C VAL A 58 -4.23 -2.60 -7.46
N SER A 59 -3.77 -2.42 -8.70
CA SER A 59 -2.38 -2.72 -9.07
C SER A 59 -1.40 -1.68 -8.53
N LEU A 60 -0.31 -2.14 -7.92
CA LEU A 60 0.83 -1.33 -7.52
C LEU A 60 1.89 -1.18 -8.61
N SER A 61 1.80 -1.92 -9.72
CA SER A 61 2.78 -1.90 -10.81
C SER A 61 3.08 -0.51 -11.37
N PRO A 62 2.11 0.41 -11.51
CA PRO A 62 2.36 1.77 -12.00
C PRO A 62 3.10 2.70 -11.03
N TYR A 63 3.34 2.29 -9.78
CA TYR A 63 3.78 3.17 -8.69
C TYR A 63 5.15 2.75 -8.13
N PRO A 64 6.26 3.04 -8.84
CA PRO A 64 7.60 2.62 -8.43
C PRO A 64 8.07 3.22 -7.09
N ALA A 65 7.73 4.47 -6.77
CA ALA A 65 8.12 5.09 -5.50
C ALA A 65 7.39 4.44 -4.31
N ILE A 66 6.09 4.16 -4.45
CA ILE A 66 5.31 3.39 -3.46
C ILE A 66 5.92 1.99 -3.28
N ARG A 67 6.20 1.27 -4.37
CA ARG A 67 6.85 -0.06 -4.30
C ARG A 67 8.20 0.00 -3.60
N GLY A 68 9.01 1.01 -3.89
CA GLY A 68 10.30 1.22 -3.22
C GLY A 68 10.14 1.51 -1.73
N TRP A 69 9.11 2.27 -1.36
CA TRP A 69 8.75 2.54 0.04
C TRP A 69 8.30 1.28 0.78
N LEU A 70 7.44 0.45 0.19
CA LEU A 70 7.05 -0.85 0.75
C LEU A 70 8.27 -1.74 0.99
N ALA A 71 9.13 -1.89 -0.03
CA ALA A 71 10.34 -2.72 0.06
C ALA A 71 11.32 -2.24 1.15
N ARG A 72 11.41 -0.93 1.41
CA ARG A 72 12.22 -0.40 2.51
C ARG A 72 11.67 -0.80 3.88
N ILE A 73 10.34 -0.70 4.07
CA ILE A 73 9.69 -1.09 5.33
C ILE A 73 9.87 -2.59 5.58
N GLU A 74 9.69 -3.42 4.55
CA GLU A 74 9.86 -4.88 4.63
C GLU A 74 11.29 -5.31 4.96
N ALA A 75 12.28 -4.46 4.68
CA ALA A 75 13.70 -4.72 4.96
C ALA A 75 14.13 -4.42 6.41
N GLU A 76 13.25 -3.82 7.22
CA GLU A 76 13.58 -3.43 8.60
C GLU A 76 13.74 -4.66 9.53
N PRO A 77 14.74 -4.66 10.43
CA PRO A 77 14.91 -5.76 11.40
C PRO A 77 13.66 -5.96 12.26
N GLY A 78 13.14 -7.19 12.29
CA GLY A 78 11.95 -7.53 13.06
C GLY A 78 10.63 -7.23 12.36
N PHE A 79 10.66 -6.86 11.07
CA PHE A 79 9.46 -6.75 10.26
C PHE A 79 8.66 -8.07 10.26
N VAL A 80 7.36 -7.96 10.52
CA VAL A 80 6.41 -9.06 10.40
C VAL A 80 5.30 -8.61 9.46
N GLY A 81 5.28 -9.20 8.27
CA GLY A 81 4.26 -8.92 7.26
C GLY A 81 2.88 -9.37 7.71
N MET A 82 1.86 -8.63 7.29
CA MET A 82 0.49 -9.12 7.35
C MET A 82 0.37 -10.34 6.42
N ALA A 83 -0.33 -11.38 6.87
CA ALA A 83 -0.54 -12.58 6.07
C ALA A 83 -1.43 -12.25 4.86
N THR A 84 -1.01 -12.67 3.68
CA THR A 84 -1.80 -12.53 2.45
C THR A 84 -2.93 -13.54 2.42
N SER A 85 -4.03 -13.16 1.77
CA SER A 85 -5.16 -14.07 1.58
C SER A 85 -4.84 -15.13 0.52
N PRO A 86 -4.99 -16.43 0.80
CA PRO A 86 -4.74 -17.49 -0.18
C PRO A 86 -5.76 -17.49 -1.33
N VAL A 87 -6.83 -16.71 -1.22
CA VAL A 87 -7.90 -16.60 -2.22
C VAL A 87 -7.49 -15.73 -3.42
N LEU A 88 -6.45 -14.90 -3.29
CA LEU A 88 -6.02 -13.92 -4.29
C LEU A 88 -4.50 -13.88 -4.52
N ALA A 89 -3.78 -14.87 -4.00
CA ALA A 89 -2.34 -15.06 -4.19
C ALA A 89 -2.02 -15.72 -5.54
#